data_AF-A0A950YRA3-F1
#
_entry.id   AF-A0A950YRA3-F1
#
_cell.length_a   1.000
_cell.length_b   1.000
_cell.length_c   1.000
_cell.angle_alpha   90.00
_cell.angle_beta   90.00
_cell.angle_gamma   90.00
#
_symmetry.space_group_name_H-M   'P 1'
#
loop_
_entity.id
_entity.type
_entity.pdbx_description
1 polymer ?
#
loop_
_entity_poly.entity_id
_entity_poly.type
_entity_poly.pdbx_seq_one_letter_code
_entity_poly.pdbx_strand_id
1 'polypeptide(L)'
;MEAAAIAHAEHHGPPPAHRSSRVEAPTLGMMLFIISEVMIFGAFFTAYFFIRVVSHNPWPAAGTSVPAATTAVNTAILLSSSLTIHWALMSIKRGNRFGLKAGMVCTFLLGAAFLTLQLNEYVHLGWAPHDSAQATVFYSLTGLHGCHVFVGLCALLIVTIRSFRGHYSPEHHQGMEVPGIYWHFVDGMWIIVYTAVYIL
;
A
#
# COMPACT_ATOMS: atom_id res chain seq x y z
N MET A 1 29.43 26.55 -62.66
CA MET A 1 28.68 25.58 -61.85
C MET A 1 29.51 25.27 -60.64
N GLU A 2 29.30 25.97 -59.53
CA GLU A 2 29.84 25.54 -58.23
C GLU A 2 28.73 25.78 -57.21
N ALA A 3 28.23 24.66 -56.68
CA ALA A 3 27.02 24.60 -55.90
C ALA A 3 27.24 25.24 -54.52
N ALA A 4 26.31 26.12 -54.14
CA ALA A 4 26.20 26.63 -52.80
C ALA A 4 26.01 25.47 -51.82
N ALA A 5 27.00 25.23 -50.97
CA ALA A 5 26.91 24.28 -49.87
C ALA A 5 25.91 24.80 -48.84
N ILE A 6 24.71 24.21 -48.84
CA ILE A 6 23.71 24.41 -47.79
C ILE A 6 24.24 23.71 -46.55
N ALA A 7 24.71 24.50 -45.58
CA ALA A 7 25.00 24.02 -44.24
C ALA A 7 23.69 23.50 -43.62
N HIS A 8 23.63 22.18 -43.40
CA HIS A 8 22.58 21.56 -42.61
C HIS A 8 22.65 22.11 -41.18
N ALA A 9 21.67 22.93 -40.81
CA ALA A 9 21.46 23.32 -39.43
C ALA A 9 21.17 22.04 -38.61
N GLU A 10 22.08 21.68 -37.72
CA GLU A 10 21.84 20.65 -36.72
C GLU A 10 20.64 21.09 -35.87
N HIS A 11 19.53 20.39 -36.02
CA HIS A 11 18.31 20.61 -35.26
C HIS A 11 18.57 20.14 -33.82
N HIS A 12 19.20 20.97 -33.00
CA HIS A 12 19.28 20.72 -31.57
C HIS A 12 17.85 20.58 -31.05
N GLY A 13 17.48 19.37 -30.61
CA GLY A 13 16.24 19.16 -29.88
C GLY A 13 16.18 20.08 -28.66
N PRO A 14 14.99 20.32 -28.11
CA PRO A 14 14.87 21.11 -26.89
C PRO A 14 15.86 20.60 -25.83
N PRO A 15 16.58 21.49 -25.12
CA PRO A 15 17.56 21.07 -24.14
C PRO A 15 16.94 20.09 -23.16
N PRO A 16 17.65 19.01 -22.78
CA PRO A 16 17.13 18.01 -21.86
C PRO A 16 16.62 18.73 -20.60
N ALA A 17 15.36 18.49 -20.26
CA ALA A 17 14.70 19.18 -19.15
C ALA A 17 15.57 19.10 -17.89
N HIS A 18 15.91 20.26 -17.34
CA HIS A 18 16.76 20.35 -16.15
C HIS A 18 16.11 19.56 -15.00
N ARG A 19 16.66 18.36 -14.70
CA ARG A 19 16.30 17.58 -13.51
C ARG A 19 16.83 18.32 -12.28
N SER A 20 15.99 19.17 -11.70
CA SER A 20 16.30 19.90 -10.44
C SER A 20 16.32 18.97 -9.22
N SER A 21 15.51 17.91 -9.24
CA SER A 21 15.43 16.93 -8.15
C SER A 21 16.38 15.74 -8.37
N ARG A 22 17.13 15.37 -7.32
CA ARG A 22 17.90 14.10 -7.26
C ARG A 22 16.98 12.86 -7.20
N VAL A 23 15.70 13.07 -6.92
CA VAL A 23 14.67 12.02 -6.84
C VAL A 23 13.85 12.02 -8.13
N GLU A 24 13.57 10.83 -8.63
CA GLU A 24 12.79 10.67 -9.85
C GLU A 24 11.31 11.04 -9.68
N ALA A 25 10.69 11.52 -10.76
CA ALA A 25 9.31 12.00 -10.74
C ALA A 25 8.28 10.96 -10.25
N PRO A 26 8.33 9.67 -10.64
CA PRO A 26 7.39 8.67 -10.15
C PRO A 26 7.48 8.45 -8.64
N THR A 27 8.70 8.42 -8.11
CA THR A 27 8.95 8.28 -6.67
C THR A 27 8.50 9.50 -5.89
N LEU A 28 8.79 10.70 -6.40
CA LEU A 28 8.33 11.95 -5.79
C LEU A 28 6.79 12.01 -5.74
N GLY A 29 6.13 11.65 -6.84
CA GLY A 29 4.67 11.58 -6.91
C GLY A 29 4.08 10.61 -5.88
N MET A 30 4.69 9.43 -5.73
CA MET A 30 4.30 8.44 -4.72
C MET A 30 4.51 8.97 -3.29
N MET A 31 5.61 9.66 -3.01
CA MET A 31 5.86 10.24 -1.68
C MET A 31 4.82 11.31 -1.32
N LEU A 32 4.50 12.21 -2.26
CA LEU A 32 3.47 13.23 -2.04
C LEU A 32 2.10 12.61 -1.81
N PHE A 33 1.76 11.56 -2.58
CA PHE A 33 0.53 10.80 -2.40
C PHE A 33 0.47 10.12 -1.01
N ILE A 34 1.55 9.47 -0.58
CA ILE A 34 1.63 8.87 0.77
C ILE A 34 1.43 9.93 1.86
N ILE A 35 2.04 11.11 1.70
CA ILE A 35 1.87 12.20 2.68
C ILE A 35 0.39 12.62 2.77
N SER A 36 -0.32 12.74 1.65
CA SER A 36 -1.76 13.05 1.70
C SER A 36 -2.56 11.93 2.36
N GLU A 37 -2.24 10.67 2.11
CA GLU A 37 -2.93 9.54 2.77
C GLU A 37 -2.68 9.51 4.28
N VAL A 38 -1.45 9.80 4.73
CA VAL A 38 -1.14 9.94 6.17
C VAL A 38 -2.02 11.01 6.82
N MET A 39 -2.25 12.14 6.15
CA MET A 39 -3.15 13.18 6.66
C MET A 39 -4.60 12.71 6.75
N ILE A 40 -5.08 11.95 5.75
CA ILE A 40 -6.43 11.37 5.77
C ILE A 40 -6.56 10.41 6.95
N PHE A 41 -5.64 9.46 7.10
CA PHE A 41 -5.64 8.56 8.27
C PHE A 41 -5.56 9.33 9.59
N GLY A 42 -4.74 10.38 9.67
CA GLY A 42 -4.63 11.24 10.84
C GLY A 42 -5.97 11.87 11.25
N ALA A 43 -6.80 12.29 10.29
CA ALA A 43 -8.14 12.81 10.56
C ALA A 43 -9.07 11.72 11.15
N PHE A 44 -9.06 10.50 10.60
CA PHE A 44 -9.86 9.38 11.13
C PHE A 44 -9.39 8.91 12.51
N PHE A 45 -8.07 8.87 12.74
CA PHE A 45 -7.53 8.59 14.08
C PHE A 45 -7.95 9.65 15.09
N THR A 46 -7.93 10.93 14.71
CA THR A 46 -8.40 12.02 15.58
C THR A 46 -9.87 11.83 15.95
N ALA A 47 -10.73 11.49 14.98
CA ALA A 47 -12.13 11.17 15.24
C ALA A 47 -12.29 9.95 16.17
N TYR A 48 -11.47 8.91 16.00
CA TYR A 48 -11.47 7.73 16.85
C TYR A 48 -11.12 8.06 18.31
N PHE A 49 -9.99 8.74 18.54
CA PHE A 49 -9.58 9.10 19.89
C PHE A 49 -10.56 10.10 20.54
N PHE A 50 -11.11 11.03 19.77
CA PHE A 50 -12.12 11.97 20.28
C PHE A 50 -13.36 11.25 20.80
N ILE A 51 -13.96 10.37 19.99
CA ILE A 51 -15.15 9.60 20.38
C ILE A 51 -14.84 8.69 21.57
N ARG A 52 -13.66 8.06 21.58
CA ARG A 52 -13.23 7.21 22.69
C ARG A 52 -13.14 7.96 24.02
N VAL A 53 -12.58 9.18 24.02
CA VAL A 53 -12.43 9.99 25.24
C VAL A 53 -13.78 10.54 25.72
N VAL A 54 -14.63 11.02 24.80
CA VAL A 54 -15.92 11.65 25.13
C VAL A 54 -16.99 10.64 25.54
N SER A 55 -16.92 9.40 25.06
CA SER A 55 -18.00 8.43 25.29
C SER A 55 -18.14 8.00 26.76
N HIS A 56 -17.09 8.15 27.60
CA HIS A 56 -17.03 7.74 29.02
C HIS A 56 -17.47 6.30 29.35
N ASN A 57 -17.84 5.51 28.34
CA ASN A 57 -18.26 4.12 28.43
C ASN A 57 -17.05 3.17 28.35
N PRO A 58 -17.15 1.94 28.87
CA PRO A 58 -16.14 0.92 28.60
C PRO A 58 -15.97 0.74 27.09
N TRP A 59 -14.71 0.65 26.65
CA TRP A 59 -14.32 0.48 25.26
C TRP A 59 -13.52 -0.82 25.14
N PRO A 60 -14.00 -1.82 24.39
CA PRO A 60 -15.23 -1.86 23.58
C PRO A 60 -16.51 -1.80 24.41
N ALA A 61 -17.60 -1.27 23.83
CA ALA A 61 -18.93 -1.27 24.45
C ALA A 61 -19.37 -2.67 24.89
N ALA A 62 -20.12 -2.75 25.99
CA ALA A 62 -20.58 -4.01 26.56
C ALA A 62 -21.35 -4.86 25.52
N GLY A 63 -20.92 -6.09 25.30
CA GLY A 63 -21.48 -7.01 24.29
C GLY A 63 -20.78 -6.96 22.92
N THR A 64 -19.83 -6.05 22.70
CA THR A 64 -18.97 -6.05 21.52
C THR A 64 -17.61 -6.67 21.85
N SER A 65 -17.27 -7.79 21.23
CA SER A 65 -15.94 -8.40 21.34
C SER A 65 -15.20 -8.25 20.02
N VAL A 66 -14.07 -7.55 20.02
CA VAL A 66 -13.15 -7.54 18.88
C VAL A 66 -12.18 -8.72 19.00
N PRO A 67 -12.10 -9.62 18.01
CA PRO A 67 -11.33 -10.85 18.13
C PRO A 67 -9.82 -10.58 17.88
N ALA A 68 -9.17 -9.91 18.84
CA ALA A 68 -7.78 -9.45 18.71
C ALA A 68 -6.79 -10.57 18.32
N ALA A 69 -7.00 -11.81 18.78
CA ALA A 69 -6.11 -12.93 18.44
C ALA A 69 -6.17 -13.34 16.96
N THR A 70 -7.37 -13.37 16.35
CA THR A 70 -7.49 -13.69 14.91
C THR A 70 -6.94 -12.55 14.07
N THR A 71 -7.19 -11.31 14.48
CA THR A 71 -6.65 -10.13 13.81
C THR A 71 -5.13 -10.04 13.95
N ALA A 72 -4.55 -10.51 15.06
CA ALA A 72 -3.10 -10.62 15.24
C ALA A 72 -2.46 -11.58 14.21
N VAL A 73 -3.07 -12.75 14.00
CA VAL A 73 -2.63 -13.69 12.98
C VAL A 73 -2.75 -13.07 11.58
N ASN A 74 -3.87 -12.39 11.31
CA ASN A 74 -4.07 -11.68 10.05
C ASN A 74 -2.99 -10.60 9.83
N THR A 75 -2.65 -9.87 10.88
CA THR A 75 -1.59 -8.86 10.86
C THR A 75 -0.22 -9.49 10.58
N ALA A 76 0.08 -10.64 11.18
CA ALA A 76 1.33 -11.36 10.89
C ALA A 76 1.42 -11.82 9.42
N ILE A 77 0.30 -12.23 8.81
CA ILE A 77 0.21 -12.56 7.38
C ILE A 77 0.55 -11.33 6.54
N LEU A 78 -0.05 -10.18 6.85
CA LEU A 78 0.19 -8.94 6.13
C LEU A 78 1.65 -8.48 6.25
N LEU A 79 2.23 -8.49 7.45
CA LEU A 79 3.64 -8.13 7.66
C LEU A 79 4.60 -9.10 6.95
N SER A 80 4.25 -10.38 6.87
CA SER A 80 5.01 -11.35 6.09
C SER A 80 4.99 -11.02 4.59
N SER A 81 3.89 -10.47 4.07
CA SER A 81 3.78 -10.03 2.67
C SER A 81 4.75 -8.89 2.35
N SER A 82 4.99 -8.00 3.32
CA SER A 82 6.02 -6.96 3.23
C SER A 82 7.42 -7.54 3.03
N LEU A 83 7.75 -8.61 3.72
CA LEU A 83 9.04 -9.28 3.57
C LEU A 83 9.16 -9.95 2.20
N THR A 84 8.08 -10.54 1.69
CA THR A 84 8.11 -11.22 0.38
C THR A 84 8.26 -10.26 -0.78
N ILE A 85 7.67 -9.06 -0.73
CA ILE A 85 7.87 -8.06 -1.79
C ILE A 85 9.27 -7.46 -1.76
N HIS A 86 9.83 -7.26 -0.56
CA HIS A 86 11.23 -6.86 -0.41
C HIS A 86 12.18 -7.91 -1.00
N TRP A 87 11.90 -9.20 -0.74
CA TRP A 87 12.65 -10.31 -1.34
C TRP A 87 12.52 -10.36 -2.87
N ALA A 88 11.33 -10.06 -3.41
CA ALA A 88 11.10 -9.97 -4.86
C ALA A 88 11.94 -8.85 -5.49
N LEU A 89 12.00 -7.68 -4.84
CA LEU A 89 12.81 -6.53 -5.27
C LEU A 89 14.32 -6.84 -5.25
N MET A 90 14.80 -7.48 -4.18
CA MET A 90 16.20 -7.90 -4.10
C MET A 90 16.53 -8.98 -5.12
N SER A 91 15.59 -9.86 -5.44
CA SER A 91 15.78 -10.91 -6.44
C SER A 91 15.96 -10.35 -7.85
N ILE A 92 15.17 -9.35 -8.26
CA ILE A 92 15.34 -8.72 -9.58
C ILE A 92 16.62 -7.89 -9.67
N LYS A 93 17.03 -7.21 -8.59
CA LYS A 93 18.32 -6.49 -8.52
C LYS A 93 19.52 -7.43 -8.70
N ARG A 94 19.39 -8.70 -8.32
CA ARG A 94 20.38 -9.77 -8.54
C ARG A 94 20.21 -10.51 -9.87
N GLY A 95 19.29 -10.10 -10.73
CA GLY A 95 18.97 -10.78 -11.99
C GLY A 95 18.19 -12.10 -11.84
N ASN A 96 17.78 -12.47 -10.62
CA ASN A 96 17.03 -13.69 -10.37
C ASN A 96 15.53 -13.49 -10.67
N ARG A 97 15.13 -13.83 -11.90
CA ARG A 97 13.72 -13.74 -12.35
C ARG A 97 12.79 -14.74 -11.65
N PHE A 98 13.30 -15.88 -11.20
CA PHE A 98 12.48 -16.86 -10.48
C PHE A 98 12.09 -16.32 -9.11
N GLY A 99 13.06 -15.76 -8.37
CA GLY A 99 12.81 -15.12 -7.07
C GLY A 99 11.84 -13.94 -7.17
N LEU A 100 11.93 -13.14 -8.24
CA LEU A 100 10.95 -12.09 -8.52
C LEU A 100 9.53 -12.66 -8.64
N LYS A 101 9.33 -13.66 -9.51
CA LYS A 101 8.00 -14.24 -9.75
C LYS A 101 7.44 -14.89 -8.50
N ALA A 102 8.24 -15.68 -7.79
CA ALA A 102 7.83 -16.34 -6.56
C ALA A 102 7.46 -15.31 -5.47
N GLY A 103 8.31 -14.31 -5.24
CA GLY A 103 8.05 -13.27 -4.23
C GLY A 103 6.81 -12.43 -4.54
N MET A 104 6.59 -12.06 -5.81
CA MET A 104 5.39 -11.32 -6.22
C MET A 104 4.11 -12.13 -6.03
N VAL A 105 4.11 -13.41 -6.45
CA VAL A 105 2.95 -14.30 -6.24
C VAL A 105 2.67 -14.50 -4.76
N CYS A 106 3.69 -14.77 -3.95
CA CYS A 106 3.53 -14.91 -2.50
C CYS A 106 2.94 -13.65 -1.88
N THR A 107 3.45 -12.46 -2.25
CA THR A 107 2.93 -11.18 -1.73
C THR A 107 1.46 -11.00 -2.07
N PHE A 108 1.08 -11.24 -3.34
CA PHE A 108 -0.30 -11.13 -3.78
C PHE A 108 -1.24 -12.09 -3.04
N LEU A 109 -0.83 -13.36 -2.86
CA LEU A 109 -1.63 -14.35 -2.14
C LEU A 109 -1.78 -14.02 -0.66
N LEU A 110 -0.72 -13.56 0.00
CA LEU A 110 -0.76 -13.15 1.41
C LEU A 110 -1.67 -11.92 1.61
N GLY A 111 -1.57 -10.92 0.73
CA GLY A 111 -2.47 -9.76 0.78
C GLY A 111 -3.93 -10.12 0.49
N ALA A 112 -4.19 -11.02 -0.47
CA ALA A 112 -5.54 -11.49 -0.76
C ALA A 112 -6.13 -12.31 0.40
N ALA A 113 -5.31 -13.15 1.05
CA ALA A 113 -5.69 -13.85 2.26
C ALA A 113 -6.04 -12.86 3.38
N PHE A 114 -5.24 -11.80 3.56
CA PHE A 114 -5.52 -10.76 4.55
C PHE A 114 -6.88 -10.10 4.34
N LEU A 115 -7.18 -9.69 3.11
CA LEU A 115 -8.44 -9.03 2.80
C LEU A 115 -9.64 -9.97 2.99
N THR A 116 -9.49 -11.25 2.62
CA THR A 116 -10.54 -12.26 2.79
C THR A 116 -10.82 -12.54 4.26
N LEU A 117 -9.78 -12.68 5.08
CA LEU A 117 -9.91 -12.85 6.53
C LEU A 117 -10.55 -11.62 7.18
N GLN A 118 -10.16 -10.42 6.75
CA GLN A 118 -10.75 -9.18 7.28
C GLN A 118 -12.25 -9.06 6.94
N LEU A 119 -12.64 -9.42 5.71
CA LEU A 119 -14.05 -9.46 5.31
C LEU A 119 -14.82 -10.52 6.08
N ASN A 120 -14.22 -11.69 6.32
CA ASN A 120 -14.83 -12.73 7.14
C ASN A 120 -15.05 -12.23 8.58
N GLU A 121 -14.08 -11.51 9.16
CA GLU A 121 -14.22 -10.90 10.48
C GLU A 121 -15.38 -9.90 10.53
N TYR A 122 -15.53 -9.03 9.51
CA TYR A 122 -16.67 -8.10 9.41
C TYR A 122 -18.03 -8.77 9.40
N VAL A 123 -18.15 -9.94 8.75
CA VAL A 123 -19.42 -10.69 8.72
C VAL A 123 -19.73 -11.35 10.07
N HIS A 124 -18.72 -11.66 10.88
CA HIS A 124 -18.88 -12.36 12.16
C HIS A 124 -18.85 -11.44 13.39
N LEU A 125 -18.51 -10.16 13.23
CA LEU A 125 -18.46 -9.19 14.32
C LEU A 125 -19.83 -9.00 15.00
N GLY A 126 -20.93 -9.07 14.25
CA GLY A 126 -22.30 -9.08 14.79
C GLY A 126 -22.91 -7.70 15.09
N TRP A 127 -22.26 -6.61 14.67
CA TRP A 127 -22.70 -5.21 14.81
C TRP A 127 -22.41 -4.46 13.50
N ALA A 128 -23.31 -3.58 13.11
CA ALA A 128 -23.29 -2.82 11.86
C ALA A 128 -22.75 -1.39 12.06
N PRO A 129 -22.27 -0.72 10.98
CA PRO A 129 -21.69 0.62 11.07
C PRO A 129 -22.63 1.70 11.63
N HIS A 130 -23.94 1.46 11.65
CA HIS A 130 -24.97 2.40 12.12
C HIS A 130 -25.44 2.12 13.56
N ASP A 131 -24.92 1.09 14.22
CA ASP A 131 -25.41 0.66 15.55
C ASP A 131 -24.92 1.58 16.67
N SER A 132 -23.73 2.17 16.52
CA SER A 132 -23.15 3.08 17.52
C SER A 132 -22.05 3.94 16.93
N ALA A 133 -21.70 5.04 17.61
CA ALA A 133 -20.55 5.88 17.25
C ALA A 133 -19.23 5.08 17.23
N GLN A 134 -19.08 4.09 18.14
CA GLN A 134 -17.96 3.15 18.13
C GLN A 134 -17.93 2.34 16.83
N ALA A 135 -19.07 1.78 16.42
CA ALA A 135 -19.20 1.02 15.18
C ALA A 135 -18.84 1.86 13.96
N THR A 136 -19.41 3.06 13.85
CA THR A 136 -19.16 3.95 12.72
C THR A 136 -17.68 4.24 12.58
N VAL A 137 -17.00 4.63 13.66
CA VAL A 137 -15.57 4.95 13.61
C VAL A 137 -14.72 3.72 13.34
N PHE A 138 -15.02 2.58 13.98
CA PHE A 138 -14.32 1.32 13.75
C PHE A 138 -14.34 0.95 12.26
N TYR A 139 -15.54 0.81 11.69
CA TYR A 139 -15.70 0.44 10.27
C TYR A 139 -15.17 1.50 9.32
N SER A 140 -15.22 2.78 9.70
CA SER A 140 -14.66 3.85 8.88
C SER A 140 -13.13 3.77 8.80
N LEU A 141 -12.44 3.60 9.94
CA LEU A 141 -10.98 3.54 9.99
C LEU A 141 -10.45 2.24 9.37
N THR A 142 -11.00 1.09 9.77
CA THR A 142 -10.58 -0.22 9.25
C THR A 142 -11.05 -0.44 7.82
N GLY A 143 -12.20 0.10 7.44
CA GLY A 143 -12.72 0.07 6.07
C GLY A 143 -11.91 0.95 5.12
N LEU A 144 -11.52 2.17 5.52
CA LEU A 144 -10.60 3.00 4.76
C LEU A 144 -9.30 2.26 4.47
N HIS A 145 -8.73 1.62 5.49
CA HIS A 145 -7.56 0.77 5.32
C HIS A 145 -7.81 -0.41 4.38
N GLY A 146 -8.94 -1.12 4.52
CA GLY A 146 -9.31 -2.22 3.63
C GLY A 146 -9.41 -1.79 2.17
N CYS A 147 -9.96 -0.60 1.90
CA CYS A 147 -9.99 0.00 0.56
C CYS A 147 -8.57 0.24 0.01
N HIS A 148 -7.65 0.74 0.84
CA HIS A 148 -6.25 0.93 0.46
C HIS A 148 -5.55 -0.39 0.12
N VAL A 149 -5.75 -1.42 0.95
CA VAL A 149 -5.22 -2.76 0.68
C VAL A 149 -5.78 -3.32 -0.63
N PHE A 150 -7.07 -3.13 -0.90
CA PHE A 150 -7.68 -3.56 -2.16
C PHE A 150 -7.08 -2.84 -3.38
N VAL A 151 -6.90 -1.52 -3.33
CA VAL A 151 -6.23 -0.75 -4.39
C VAL A 151 -4.78 -1.22 -4.56
N GLY A 152 -4.08 -1.46 -3.45
CA GLY A 152 -2.74 -2.04 -3.44
C GLY A 152 -2.68 -3.41 -4.10
N LEU A 153 -3.66 -4.29 -3.83
CA LEU A 153 -3.75 -5.61 -4.44
C LEU A 153 -3.96 -5.55 -5.94
N CYS A 154 -4.79 -4.62 -6.41
CA CYS A 154 -4.94 -4.35 -7.84
C CYS A 154 -3.61 -3.93 -8.48
N ALA A 155 -2.86 -3.03 -7.83
CA ALA A 155 -1.53 -2.63 -8.30
C ALA A 155 -0.54 -3.80 -8.29
N LEU A 156 -0.52 -4.61 -7.22
CA LEU A 156 0.33 -5.80 -7.12
C LEU A 156 0.00 -6.85 -8.17
N LEU A 157 -1.29 -7.04 -8.49
CA LEU A 157 -1.71 -7.94 -9.55
C LEU A 157 -1.14 -7.50 -10.90
N ILE A 158 -1.23 -6.21 -11.22
CA ILE A 158 -0.67 -5.64 -12.45
C ILE A 158 0.84 -5.86 -12.50
N VAL A 159 1.57 -5.57 -11.41
CA VAL A 159 3.03 -5.78 -11.33
C VAL A 159 3.38 -7.26 -11.43
N THR A 160 2.59 -8.15 -10.83
CA THR A 160 2.77 -9.60 -10.91
C THR A 160 2.63 -10.07 -12.37
N ILE A 161 1.56 -9.68 -13.06
CA ILE A 161 1.36 -10.01 -14.48
C ILE A 161 2.52 -9.48 -15.34
N ARG A 162 2.96 -8.23 -15.11
CA ARG A 162 4.12 -7.66 -15.82
C ARG A 162 5.42 -8.39 -15.53
N SER A 163 5.57 -8.95 -14.32
CA SER A 163 6.72 -9.78 -13.93
C SER A 163 6.76 -11.10 -14.70
N PHE A 164 5.60 -11.72 -14.95
CA PHE A 164 5.52 -12.92 -15.79
C PHE A 164 5.80 -12.62 -17.27
N ARG A 165 5.37 -11.46 -17.77
CA ARG A 165 5.66 -10.99 -19.14
C ARG A 165 7.13 -10.56 -19.36
N GLY A 166 7.94 -10.54 -18.30
CA GLY A 166 9.38 -10.28 -18.40
C GLY A 166 9.74 -8.82 -18.64
N HIS A 167 8.85 -7.88 -18.30
CA HIS A 167 9.04 -6.44 -18.51
C HIS A 167 10.06 -5.79 -17.56
N TYR A 168 10.58 -6.54 -16.58
CA TYR A 168 11.53 -6.02 -15.58
C TYR A 168 12.94 -6.56 -15.83
N SER A 169 13.94 -5.68 -15.75
CA SER A 169 15.37 -5.99 -15.75
C SER A 169 16.03 -5.42 -14.49
N PRO A 170 17.27 -5.83 -14.15
CA PRO A 170 18.01 -5.25 -13.02
C PRO A 170 18.15 -3.72 -13.12
N GLU A 171 18.22 -3.17 -14.33
CA GLU A 171 18.34 -1.73 -14.60
C GLU A 171 16.98 -1.03 -14.69
N HIS A 172 15.93 -1.76 -15.09
CA HIS A 172 14.57 -1.23 -15.29
C HIS A 172 13.55 -1.94 -14.39
N HIS A 173 13.60 -1.69 -13.08
CA HIS A 173 12.71 -2.31 -12.07
C HIS A 173 11.81 -1.31 -11.31
N GLN A 174 11.84 -0.04 -11.69
CA GLN A 174 11.13 1.04 -10.98
C GLN A 174 9.61 0.90 -11.01
N GLY A 175 9.08 0.29 -12.07
CA GLY A 175 7.66 -0.05 -12.17
C GLY A 175 7.20 -1.16 -11.20
N MET A 176 8.10 -1.72 -10.38
CA MET A 176 7.78 -2.58 -9.24
C MET A 176 8.13 -1.89 -7.91
N GLU A 177 9.18 -1.07 -7.88
CA GLU A 177 9.59 -0.33 -6.68
C GLU A 177 8.51 0.66 -6.20
N VAL A 178 7.88 1.41 -7.11
CA VAL A 178 6.86 2.40 -6.73
C VAL A 178 5.61 1.75 -6.08
N PRO A 179 4.99 0.72 -6.67
CA PRO A 179 3.92 -0.03 -5.98
C PRO A 179 4.39 -0.74 -4.70
N GLY A 180 5.66 -1.17 -4.64
CA GLY A 180 6.24 -1.75 -3.42
C GLY A 180 6.30 -0.76 -2.26
N ILE A 181 6.70 0.49 -2.51
CA ILE A 181 6.70 1.56 -1.49
C ILE A 181 5.28 1.79 -0.96
N TYR A 182 4.28 1.84 -1.85
CA TYR A 182 2.88 1.96 -1.44
C TYR A 182 2.43 0.79 -0.57
N TRP A 183 2.76 -0.45 -0.96
CA TRP A 183 2.41 -1.64 -0.18
C TRP A 183 3.01 -1.62 1.23
N HIS A 184 4.29 -1.28 1.35
CA HIS A 184 4.95 -1.11 2.66
C HIS A 184 4.30 -0.01 3.52
N PHE A 185 3.86 1.09 2.90
CA PHE A 185 3.14 2.14 3.61
C PHE A 185 1.81 1.62 4.16
N VAL A 186 1.03 0.92 3.35
CA VAL A 186 -0.25 0.34 3.77
C VAL A 186 -0.03 -0.64 4.92
N ASP A 187 0.94 -1.56 4.82
CA ASP A 187 1.31 -2.47 5.91
C ASP A 187 1.68 -1.73 7.20
N GLY A 188 2.52 -0.69 7.10
CA GLY A 188 2.93 0.11 8.25
C GLY A 188 1.76 0.84 8.92
N MET A 189 0.82 1.35 8.12
CA MET A 189 -0.39 1.98 8.63
C MET A 189 -1.29 0.96 9.35
N TRP A 190 -1.36 -0.28 8.87
CA TRP A 190 -2.13 -1.32 9.54
C TRP A 190 -1.63 -1.61 10.96
N ILE A 191 -0.31 -1.59 11.19
CA ILE A 191 0.25 -1.76 12.54
C ILE A 191 -0.31 -0.70 13.50
N ILE A 192 -0.40 0.55 13.04
CA ILE A 192 -0.92 1.68 13.83
C ILE A 192 -2.42 1.47 14.08
N VAL A 193 -3.19 1.10 13.06
CA VAL A 193 -4.63 0.81 13.19
C VAL A 193 -4.87 -0.34 14.15
N TYR A 194 -4.18 -1.47 13.98
CA TYR A 194 -4.30 -2.65 14.83
C TYR A 194 -3.99 -2.32 16.29
N THR A 195 -2.90 -1.59 16.53
CA THR A 195 -2.52 -1.17 17.89
C THR A 195 -3.57 -0.24 18.51
N ALA A 196 -4.06 0.75 17.77
CA ALA A 196 -5.02 1.71 18.27
C ALA A 196 -6.41 1.13 18.54
N VAL A 197 -6.85 0.18 17.72
CA VAL A 197 -8.22 -0.34 17.70
C VAL A 197 -8.37 -1.64 18.50
N TYR A 198 -7.40 -2.55 18.43
CA TYR A 198 -7.51 -3.89 19.01
C TYR A 198 -6.68 -4.08 20.29
N ILE A 199 -5.63 -3.28 20.50
CA ILE A 199 -4.77 -3.38 21.69
C ILE A 199 -5.11 -2.31 22.71
N LEU A 200 -5.13 -1.04 22.29
CA LEU A 200 -5.40 0.10 23.18
C LEU A 200 -6.85 0.13 23.59
#